data_AF-A0A941D7S4-F1
#
_entry.id   AF-A0A941D7S4-F1
#
_cell.length_a   1.000
_cell.length_b   1.000
_cell.length_c   1.000
_cell.angle_alpha   90.00
_cell.angle_beta   90.00
_cell.angle_gamma   90.00
#
_symmetry.space_group_name_H-M   'P 1'
#
loop_
_entity.id
_entity.type
_entity.pdbx_description
1 polymer ?
#
loop_
_entity_poly.entity_id
_entity_poly.type
_entity_poly.pdbx_seq_one_letter_code
_entity_poly.pdbx_strand_id
1 'polypeptide(L)'
;MSRKFFAPRPSVANPRAVLLGEVLAFARSASACPGVLRIALVGSLATCKPVPKDADVLVTLEDAAELGPVARAGRRLKGKAGSINLGADIFLCRPDGRYIGRICGFRECHLRVACHARTCGGRDHLCDDLDILTLPPDLTLAPPLVLWPRLERRTVLPDDVERLLVAPLATG
;
A
#
# COMPACT_ATOMS: atom_id res chain seq x y z
N MET A 1 -29.29 -3.81 -2.22
CA MET A 1 -28.83 -4.25 -0.88
C MET A 1 -27.78 -3.27 -0.38
N SER A 2 -28.12 -2.38 0.56
CA SER A 2 -27.14 -1.46 1.15
C SER A 2 -26.09 -2.26 1.93
N ARG A 3 -24.83 -2.26 1.46
CA ARG A 3 -23.69 -2.70 2.26
C ARG A 3 -23.68 -1.85 3.53
N LYS A 4 -24.02 -2.45 4.69
CA LYS A 4 -23.74 -1.84 5.99
C LYS A 4 -22.22 -1.67 6.06
N PHE A 5 -21.72 -0.47 5.83
CA PHE A 5 -20.33 -0.13 6.09
C PHE A 5 -20.12 -0.15 7.60
N PHE A 6 -19.71 -1.30 8.13
CA PHE A 6 -19.15 -1.32 9.47
C PHE A 6 -17.89 -0.47 9.45
N ALA A 7 -17.89 0.64 10.18
CA ALA A 7 -16.66 1.39 10.41
C ALA A 7 -15.63 0.43 11.03
N PRO A 8 -14.35 0.50 10.61
CA PRO A 8 -13.31 -0.32 11.22
C PRO A 8 -13.32 -0.12 12.74
N ARG A 9 -13.11 -1.21 13.48
CA ARG A 9 -13.01 -1.20 14.95
C ARG A 9 -11.61 -1.61 15.37
N PRO A 10 -10.67 -0.65 15.39
CA PRO A 10 -9.33 -0.93 15.85
C PRO A 10 -9.33 -1.48 17.26
N SER A 11 -8.45 -2.43 17.57
CA SER A 11 -8.27 -2.97 18.92
C SER A 11 -7.33 -2.14 19.80
N VAL A 12 -6.83 -1.01 19.27
CA VAL A 12 -5.85 -0.14 19.93
C VAL A 12 -6.33 1.32 19.96
N ALA A 13 -5.88 2.09 20.95
CA ALA A 13 -6.31 3.47 21.16
C ALA A 13 -5.82 4.44 20.06
N ASN A 14 -4.61 4.23 19.52
CA ASN A 14 -4.04 5.06 18.45
C ASN A 14 -3.63 4.21 17.24
N PRO A 15 -4.59 3.75 16.42
CA PRO A 15 -4.31 2.90 15.26
C PRO A 15 -3.49 3.61 14.18
N ARG A 16 -3.68 4.92 14.03
CA ARG A 16 -3.05 5.72 12.99
C ARG A 16 -1.53 5.77 13.17
N ALA A 17 -1.05 5.97 14.40
CA ALA A 17 0.38 5.91 14.69
C ALA A 17 0.99 4.54 14.40
N VAL A 18 0.28 3.45 14.70
CA VAL A 18 0.72 2.08 14.38
C VAL A 18 0.84 1.90 12.87
N LEU A 19 -0.19 2.26 12.11
CA LEU A 19 -0.16 2.17 10.64
C LEU A 19 0.95 3.01 10.02
N LEU A 20 1.18 4.24 10.48
CA LEU A 20 2.26 5.11 9.98
C LEU A 20 3.65 4.51 10.25
N GLY A 21 3.86 3.92 11.44
CA GLY A 21 5.11 3.23 11.75
C GLY A 21 5.34 1.99 10.87
N GLU A 22 4.29 1.22 10.58
CA GLU A 22 4.39 0.06 9.70
C GLU A 22 4.58 0.46 8.22
N VAL A 23 3.97 1.56 7.77
CA VAL A 23 4.23 2.14 6.45
C VAL A 23 5.68 2.62 6.33
N LEU A 24 6.23 3.25 7.37
CA LEU A 24 7.64 3.63 7.41
C LEU A 24 8.56 2.41 7.26
N ALA A 25 8.29 1.34 8.02
CA ALA A 25 9.03 0.09 7.94
C ALA A 25 8.88 -0.59 6.57
N PHE A 26 7.72 -0.50 5.95
CA PHE A 26 7.49 -0.95 4.58
C PHE A 26 8.32 -0.13 3.59
N ALA A 27 8.24 1.20 3.62
CA ALA A 27 8.92 2.08 2.68
C ALA A 27 10.45 1.87 2.69
N ARG A 28 11.05 1.74 3.88
CA ARG A 28 12.48 1.43 4.03
C ARG A 28 12.86 0.06 3.46
N SER A 29 12.00 -0.95 3.65
CA SER A 29 12.27 -2.30 3.13
C SER A 29 12.06 -2.40 1.63
N ALA A 30 11.02 -1.76 1.11
CA ALA A 30 10.65 -1.81 -0.31
C ALA A 30 11.58 -0.95 -1.17
N SER A 31 12.10 0.17 -0.66
CA SER A 31 13.06 1.02 -1.40
C SER A 31 14.40 0.31 -1.67
N ALA A 32 14.75 -0.70 -0.86
CA ALA A 32 15.92 -1.54 -1.08
C ALA A 32 15.66 -2.71 -2.05
N CYS A 33 14.42 -2.87 -2.56
CA CYS A 33 14.08 -3.95 -3.48
C CYS A 33 14.43 -3.55 -4.93
N PRO A 34 15.15 -4.40 -5.69
CA PRO A 34 15.43 -4.15 -7.11
C PRO A 34 14.16 -3.92 -7.93
N GLY A 35 14.22 -2.96 -8.85
CA GLY A 35 13.11 -2.60 -9.74
C GLY A 35 12.00 -1.78 -9.08
N VAL A 36 12.08 -1.43 -7.79
CA VAL A 36 11.22 -0.39 -7.20
C VAL A 36 11.67 0.97 -7.68
N LEU A 37 10.75 1.73 -8.27
CA LEU A 37 10.98 3.05 -8.85
C LEU A 37 10.34 4.19 -8.05
N ARG A 38 9.26 3.89 -7.33
CA ARG A 38 8.58 4.87 -6.49
C ARG A 38 7.74 4.20 -5.42
N ILE A 39 7.67 4.80 -4.25
CA ILE A 39 6.76 4.39 -3.17
C ILE A 39 5.97 5.64 -2.76
N ALA A 40 4.66 5.53 -2.66
CA ALA A 40 3.79 6.63 -2.29
C ALA A 40 2.71 6.19 -1.30
N LEU A 41 2.37 7.07 -0.36
CA LEU A 41 1.22 6.89 0.51
C LEU A 41 -0.02 7.43 -0.19
N VAL A 42 -1.08 6.62 -0.21
CA VAL A 42 -2.37 6.99 -0.79
C VAL A 42 -3.50 6.71 0.20
N GLY A 43 -4.74 6.95 -0.22
CA GLY A 43 -5.92 6.62 0.57
C GLY A 43 -6.05 7.44 1.85
N SER A 44 -6.82 6.90 2.80
CA SER A 44 -7.29 7.68 3.96
C SER A 44 -6.19 8.10 4.93
N LEU A 45 -5.07 7.38 4.98
CA LEU A 45 -3.95 7.69 5.88
C LEU A 45 -3.21 8.97 5.47
N ALA A 46 -3.26 9.35 4.19
CA ALA A 46 -2.73 10.61 3.69
C ALA A 46 -3.63 11.84 3.99
N THR A 47 -4.76 11.65 4.69
CA THR A 47 -5.76 12.69 4.96
C THR A 47 -5.99 12.88 6.47
N CYS A 48 -6.65 13.97 6.86
CA CYS A 48 -7.05 14.27 8.25
C CYS A 48 -8.18 13.38 8.79
N LYS A 49 -8.53 12.28 8.12
CA LYS A 49 -9.59 11.40 8.56
C LYS A 49 -9.24 10.79 9.94
N PRO A 50 -10.11 10.94 10.97
CA PRO A 50 -9.76 10.57 12.36
C PRO A 50 -9.46 9.07 12.53
N VAL A 51 -10.21 8.23 11.82
CA VAL A 51 -9.99 6.78 11.78
C VAL A 51 -9.65 6.40 10.34
N PRO A 52 -8.35 6.15 10.03
CA PRO A 52 -7.97 5.59 8.74
C PRO A 52 -8.60 4.20 8.61
N LYS A 53 -9.08 3.88 7.41
CA LYS A 53 -9.68 2.57 7.15
C LYS A 53 -8.60 1.50 7.11
N ASP A 54 -7.61 1.73 6.26
CA ASP A 54 -6.53 0.81 5.94
C ASP A 54 -5.24 1.61 5.66
N ALA A 55 -4.09 0.93 5.64
CA ALA A 55 -2.84 1.49 5.14
C ALA A 55 -2.71 1.20 3.64
N ASP A 56 -2.88 2.23 2.82
CA ASP A 56 -2.85 2.13 1.37
C ASP A 56 -1.52 2.68 0.83
N VAL A 57 -0.74 1.85 0.16
CA VAL A 57 0.57 2.21 -0.40
C VAL A 57 0.59 1.89 -1.89
N LEU A 58 1.08 2.82 -2.69
CA LEU A 58 1.31 2.65 -4.12
C LEU A 58 2.80 2.44 -4.39
N VAL A 59 3.13 1.37 -5.10
CA VAL A 59 4.50 1.06 -5.55
C VAL A 59 4.55 1.09 -7.06
N THR A 60 5.43 1.93 -7.61
CA THR A 60 5.78 1.91 -9.03
C THR A 60 7.00 1.02 -9.22
N LEU A 61 6.92 0.09 -10.17
CA LEU A 61 7.94 -0.92 -10.44
C LEU A 61 8.35 -0.89 -11.91
N GLU A 62 9.58 -1.33 -12.20
CA GLU A 62 9.97 -1.77 -13.53
C GLU A 62 9.13 -2.98 -13.97
N ASP A 63 8.93 -3.13 -15.29
CA ASP A 63 8.09 -4.20 -15.82
C ASP A 63 8.58 -5.59 -15.43
N ALA A 64 9.90 -5.80 -15.45
CA ALA A 64 10.57 -7.05 -15.13
C ALA A 64 10.87 -7.24 -13.63
N ALA A 65 10.43 -6.33 -12.75
CA ALA A 65 10.75 -6.41 -11.33
C ALA A 65 10.18 -7.68 -10.66
N GLU A 66 11.02 -8.39 -9.92
CA GLU A 66 10.58 -9.53 -9.11
C GLU A 66 9.74 -9.04 -7.92
N LEU A 67 8.51 -9.54 -7.77
CA LEU A 67 7.59 -9.07 -6.74
C LEU A 67 7.85 -9.69 -5.36
N GLY A 68 8.62 -10.79 -5.27
CA GLY A 68 8.85 -11.54 -4.04
C GLY A 68 9.28 -10.69 -2.84
N PRO A 69 10.34 -9.86 -2.96
CA PRO A 69 10.80 -8.98 -1.90
C PRO A 69 9.74 -7.97 -1.44
N VAL A 70 9.09 -7.28 -2.39
CA VAL A 70 8.01 -6.30 -2.10
C VAL A 70 6.81 -7.00 -1.46
N ALA A 71 6.47 -8.20 -1.94
CA ALA A 71 5.36 -8.99 -1.41
C ALA A 71 5.62 -9.44 0.03
N ARG A 72 6.88 -9.78 0.37
CA ARG A 72 7.27 -10.09 1.76
C ARG A 72 7.08 -8.87 2.66
N ALA A 73 7.54 -7.70 2.24
CA ALA A 73 7.34 -6.46 3.00
C ALA A 73 5.85 -6.11 3.15
N GLY A 74 5.07 -6.24 2.07
CA GLY A 74 3.64 -5.97 2.04
C GLY A 74 2.84 -6.91 2.95
N ARG A 75 3.15 -8.21 2.96
CA ARG A 75 2.54 -9.18 3.88
C ARG A 75 2.85 -8.86 5.34
N ARG A 76 4.07 -8.37 5.65
CA ARG A 76 4.43 -7.93 7.00
C ARG A 76 3.55 -6.75 7.43
N LEU A 77 3.45 -5.71 6.60
CA LEU A 77 2.57 -4.56 6.84
C LEU A 77 1.12 -5.00 7.04
N LYS A 78 0.59 -5.84 6.14
CA LYS A 78 -0.78 -6.36 6.23
C LYS A 78 -1.02 -7.19 7.48
N GLY A 79 -0.08 -8.04 7.88
CA GLY A 79 -0.18 -8.83 9.11
C GLY A 79 -0.20 -7.95 10.37
N LYS A 80 0.62 -6.89 10.38
CA LYS A 80 0.67 -5.92 11.50
C LYS A 80 -0.60 -5.07 11.58
N ALA A 81 -1.10 -4.56 10.46
CA ALA A 81 -2.39 -3.89 10.41
C ALA A 81 -3.54 -4.82 10.85
N GLY A 82 -3.52 -6.07 10.37
CA GLY A 82 -4.52 -7.10 10.74
C GLY A 82 -4.55 -7.40 12.23
N SER A 83 -3.38 -7.36 12.90
CA SER A 83 -3.29 -7.57 14.36
C SER A 83 -4.02 -6.50 15.19
N ILE A 84 -4.30 -5.33 14.59
CA ILE A 84 -5.07 -4.25 15.21
C ILE A 84 -6.47 -4.09 14.58
N ASN A 85 -6.98 -5.14 13.91
CA ASN A 85 -8.27 -5.17 13.21
C ASN A 85 -8.40 -4.18 12.03
N LEU A 86 -7.29 -3.87 11.36
CA LEU A 86 -7.26 -3.00 10.17
C LEU A 86 -6.63 -3.73 8.97
N GLY A 87 -6.82 -3.17 7.78
CA GLY A 87 -6.20 -3.69 6.56
C GLY A 87 -4.98 -2.90 6.11
N ALA A 88 -4.33 -3.45 5.10
CA ALA A 88 -3.36 -2.74 4.29
C ALA A 88 -3.40 -3.28 2.86
N ASP A 89 -3.31 -2.37 1.89
CA ASP A 89 -3.28 -2.68 0.47
C ASP A 89 -2.04 -2.07 -0.17
N ILE A 90 -1.33 -2.89 -0.93
CA ILE A 90 -0.13 -2.48 -1.67
C ILE A 90 -0.49 -2.56 -3.14
N PHE A 91 -0.77 -1.39 -3.72
CA PHE A 91 -1.10 -1.21 -5.13
C PHE A 91 0.17 -1.15 -5.97
N LEU A 92 0.11 -1.73 -7.17
CA LEU A 92 1.25 -1.81 -8.08
C LEU A 92 0.94 -1.06 -9.37
N CYS A 93 1.90 -0.28 -9.83
CA CYS A 93 1.85 0.42 -11.12
C CYS A 93 3.14 0.23 -11.91
N ARG A 94 3.01 0.37 -13.22
CA ARG A 94 4.11 0.50 -14.17
C ARG A 94 4.68 1.92 -14.20
N PRO A 95 5.85 2.14 -14.81
CA PRO A 95 6.49 3.46 -14.87
C PRO A 95 5.63 4.49 -15.62
N ASP A 96 4.81 4.05 -16.58
CA ASP A 96 3.85 4.87 -17.32
C ASP A 96 2.60 5.25 -16.50
N GLY A 97 2.52 4.86 -15.23
CA GLY A 97 1.39 5.09 -14.35
C GLY A 97 0.25 4.07 -14.50
N ARG A 98 0.38 3.06 -15.36
CA ARG A 98 -0.65 2.04 -15.52
C ARG A 98 -0.75 1.15 -14.28
N TYR A 99 -1.91 1.14 -13.64
CA TYR A 99 -2.23 0.21 -12.56
C TYR A 99 -2.27 -1.24 -13.07
N ILE A 100 -1.63 -2.15 -12.34
CA ILE A 100 -1.53 -3.57 -12.74
C ILE A 100 -2.12 -4.54 -11.72
N GLY A 101 -2.56 -4.07 -10.56
CA GLY A 101 -3.12 -4.90 -9.49
C GLY A 101 -2.52 -4.59 -8.12
N ARG A 102 -2.75 -5.49 -7.17
CA ARG A 102 -2.18 -5.42 -5.81
C ARG A 102 -1.22 -6.57 -5.55
N ILE A 103 -0.37 -6.40 -4.53
CA ILE A 103 0.36 -7.53 -3.95
C ILE A 103 -0.65 -8.56 -3.42
N CYS A 104 -0.46 -9.82 -3.84
CA CYS A 104 -1.23 -10.94 -3.32
C CYS A 104 -0.92 -11.16 -1.83
N GLY A 105 -1.98 -11.35 -1.03
CA GLY A 105 -1.85 -11.62 0.40
C GLY A 105 -1.30 -13.01 0.72
N PHE A 106 -1.40 -13.96 -0.22
CA PHE A 106 -0.93 -15.32 -0.03
C PHE A 106 0.56 -15.46 -0.34
N ARG A 107 1.22 -16.36 0.39
CA ARG A 107 2.62 -16.73 0.12
C ARG A 107 2.72 -17.60 -1.14
N GLU A 108 1.73 -18.47 -1.36
CA GLU A 108 1.62 -19.40 -2.50
C GLU A 108 0.19 -19.27 -3.07
N CYS A 109 0.00 -19.34 -4.40
CA CYS A 109 -1.35 -19.28 -4.99
C CYS A 109 -2.13 -20.54 -4.59
N HIS A 110 -3.28 -20.36 -3.96
CA HIS A 110 -4.18 -21.45 -3.60
C HIS A 110 -5.39 -21.45 -4.54
N LEU A 111 -5.38 -22.36 -5.52
CA LEU A 111 -6.41 -22.46 -6.57
C LEU A 111 -7.85 -22.70 -6.06
N ARG A 112 -8.04 -23.05 -4.78
CA ARG A 112 -9.36 -23.32 -4.17
C ARG A 112 -9.97 -22.14 -3.42
N VAL A 113 -9.26 -21.01 -3.31
CA VAL A 113 -9.81 -19.76 -2.79
C VAL A 113 -10.40 -18.99 -3.96
N ALA A 114 -11.54 -18.32 -3.78
CA ALA A 114 -12.09 -17.39 -4.77
C ALA A 114 -11.09 -16.24 -4.99
N CYS A 115 -10.13 -16.47 -5.88
CA CYS A 115 -9.12 -15.50 -6.24
C CYS A 115 -9.76 -14.51 -7.20
N HIS A 116 -9.55 -13.23 -6.90
CA HIS A 116 -10.07 -12.13 -7.71
C HIS A 116 -9.12 -11.73 -8.86
N ALA A 117 -7.95 -12.36 -8.93
CA ALA A 117 -6.98 -12.17 -10.01
C ALA A 117 -7.58 -12.67 -11.34
N ARG A 118 -7.49 -11.87 -12.41
CA ARG A 118 -7.78 -12.30 -13.78
C ARG A 118 -6.89 -13.46 -14.20
N THR A 119 -5.65 -13.52 -13.71
CA THR A 119 -4.70 -14.58 -14.05
C THR A 119 -3.85 -14.96 -12.83
N CYS A 120 -4.42 -15.64 -11.82
CA CYS A 120 -3.63 -16.12 -10.66
C CYS A 120 -2.49 -17.01 -11.12
N GLY A 121 -1.29 -16.77 -10.59
CA GLY A 121 -0.09 -17.54 -10.91
C GLY A 121 0.58 -17.16 -12.24
N GLY A 122 0.01 -16.22 -13.02
CA GLY A 122 0.66 -15.72 -14.24
C GLY A 122 1.90 -14.86 -13.95
N ARG A 123 1.89 -14.13 -12.83
CA ARG A 123 3.06 -13.47 -12.24
C ARG A 123 3.02 -13.67 -10.74
N ASP A 124 4.10 -14.21 -10.19
CA ASP A 124 4.17 -14.54 -8.78
C ASP A 124 3.90 -13.31 -7.90
N HIS A 125 3.04 -13.51 -6.90
CA HIS A 125 2.59 -12.50 -5.95
C HIS A 125 1.82 -11.30 -6.52
N LEU A 126 1.41 -11.31 -7.79
CA LEU A 126 0.47 -10.33 -8.34
C LEU A 126 -0.97 -10.82 -8.19
N CYS A 127 -1.85 -9.94 -7.73
CA CYS A 127 -3.29 -10.09 -7.82
C CYS A 127 -3.83 -9.01 -8.77
N ASP A 128 -4.04 -9.37 -10.03
CA ASP A 128 -4.54 -8.50 -11.10
C ASP A 128 -6.08 -8.42 -11.09
N ASP A 129 -6.62 -7.91 -9.98
CA ASP A 129 -8.04 -7.76 -9.68
C ASP A 129 -8.74 -6.60 -10.43
N LEU A 130 -8.33 -6.39 -11.69
CA LEU A 130 -8.69 -5.24 -12.51
C LEU A 130 -10.20 -5.14 -12.83
N ASP A 131 -10.95 -6.22 -12.69
CA ASP A 131 -12.42 -6.22 -12.82
C ASP A 131 -13.15 -5.68 -11.59
N ILE A 132 -12.46 -5.59 -10.45
CA ILE A 132 -13.02 -5.19 -9.17
C ILE A 132 -12.49 -3.82 -8.74
N LEU A 133 -11.23 -3.54 -9.07
CA LEU A 133 -10.58 -2.31 -8.66
C LEU A 133 -9.67 -1.79 -9.77
N THR A 134 -9.77 -0.49 -10.03
CA THR A 134 -8.82 0.27 -10.83
C THR A 134 -8.48 1.56 -10.09
N LEU A 135 -7.25 2.03 -10.22
CA LEU A 135 -6.84 3.33 -9.69
C LEU A 135 -6.92 4.38 -10.80
N PRO A 136 -7.41 5.60 -10.51
CA PRO A 136 -7.44 6.67 -11.48
C PRO A 136 -6.01 7.10 -11.85
N PRO A 137 -5.75 7.45 -13.13
CA PRO A 137 -4.41 7.86 -13.57
C PRO A 137 -3.80 9.01 -12.76
N ASP A 138 -4.62 9.97 -12.32
CA ASP A 138 -4.14 11.09 -11.51
C ASP A 138 -3.54 10.62 -10.19
N LEU A 139 -4.12 9.60 -9.57
CA LEU A 139 -3.59 9.02 -8.32
C LEU A 139 -2.30 8.25 -8.55
N THR A 140 -2.19 7.55 -9.68
CA THR A 140 -1.00 6.75 -9.98
C THR A 140 0.17 7.61 -10.44
N LEU A 141 -0.08 8.66 -11.22
CA LEU A 141 0.95 9.57 -11.72
C LEU A 141 1.34 10.63 -10.68
N ALA A 142 0.36 11.20 -9.98
CA ALA A 142 0.55 12.29 -9.03
C ALA A 142 -0.05 11.97 -7.64
N PRO A 143 0.46 10.94 -6.93
CA PRO A 143 -0.04 10.58 -5.61
C PRO A 143 0.15 11.72 -4.58
N PRO A 144 -0.67 11.79 -3.51
CA PRO A 144 -0.66 12.88 -2.54
C PRO A 144 0.67 13.04 -1.81
N LEU A 145 1.34 11.92 -1.54
CA LEU A 145 2.62 11.87 -0.84
C LEU A 145 3.52 10.79 -1.46
N VAL A 146 4.62 11.20 -2.08
CA VAL A 146 5.71 10.30 -2.50
C VAL A 146 6.68 10.16 -1.32
N LEU A 147 6.96 8.91 -0.96
CA LEU A 147 7.86 8.54 0.14
C LEU A 147 9.30 8.27 -0.34
N TRP A 148 9.45 7.79 -1.56
CA TRP A 148 10.72 7.39 -2.18
C TRP A 148 10.60 7.42 -3.71
N PRO A 149 11.65 7.76 -4.50
CA PRO A 149 13.05 8.02 -4.11
C PRO A 149 13.28 9.41 -3.54
N ARG A 150 12.39 10.35 -3.84
CA ARG A 150 12.41 11.70 -3.29
C ARG A 150 11.09 11.95 -2.58
N LEU A 151 11.17 12.54 -1.39
CA LEU A 151 9.99 12.99 -0.67
C LEU A 151 9.31 14.13 -1.43
N GLU A 152 8.05 13.92 -1.81
CA GLU A 152 7.21 14.94 -2.47
C GLU A 152 5.85 15.02 -1.80
N ARG A 153 5.47 16.23 -1.39
CA ARG A 153 4.17 16.53 -0.80
C ARG A 153 3.33 17.27 -1.83
N ARG A 154 2.20 16.71 -2.23
CA ARG A 154 1.25 17.35 -3.17
C ARG A 154 -0.01 17.87 -2.48
N THR A 155 -0.18 17.56 -1.20
CA THR A 155 -1.27 18.04 -0.37
C THR A 155 -0.73 18.49 0.98
N VAL A 156 -1.53 19.28 1.71
CA VAL A 156 -1.31 19.49 3.14
C VAL A 156 -1.45 18.14 3.84
N LEU A 157 -0.42 17.75 4.58
CA LEU A 157 -0.38 16.51 5.33
C LEU A 157 -0.80 16.77 6.78
N PRO A 158 -1.49 15.81 7.42
CA PRO A 158 -1.70 15.86 8.86
C PRO A 158 -0.37 15.82 9.62
N ASP A 159 -0.30 16.54 10.74
CA ASP A 159 0.92 16.68 11.56
C ASP A 159 1.53 15.33 11.97
N ASP A 160 0.69 14.32 12.21
CA ASP A 160 1.17 13.00 12.57
C ASP A 160 1.83 12.25 11.42
N VAL A 161 1.40 12.46 10.17
CA VAL A 161 2.07 11.93 8.97
C VAL A 161 3.44 12.58 8.82
N GLU A 162 3.51 13.91 8.97
CA GLU A 162 4.78 14.63 8.92
C GLU A 162 5.75 14.10 9.98
N ARG A 163 5.30 14.02 11.24
CA ARG A 163 6.15 13.63 12.36
C ARG A 163 6.54 12.16 12.36
N LEU A 164 5.60 11.25 12.08
CA LEU A 164 5.80 9.81 12.26
C LEU A 164 6.27 9.08 11.00
N LEU A 165 6.06 9.67 9.82
CA LEU A 165 6.42 9.04 8.55
C LEU A 165 7.43 9.88 7.77
N VAL A 166 7.14 11.16 7.53
CA VAL A 166 7.95 11.96 6.60
C VAL A 166 9.29 12.38 7.20
N ALA A 167 9.30 12.96 8.40
CA ALA A 167 10.54 13.38 9.06
C ALA A 167 11.53 12.20 9.24
N PRO A 168 11.10 10.99 9.68
CA PRO A 168 11.99 9.83 9.76
C PRO A 168 12.54 9.31 8.42
N LEU A 169 11.91 9.63 7.29
CA LEU A 169 12.41 9.31 5.95
C LEU A 169 13.34 10.39 5.39
N ALA A 170 13.25 11.62 5.89
CA ALA A 170 14.12 12.73 5.45
C ALA A 170 15.50 12.70 6.11
N THR A 171 15.61 12.07 7.28
CA THR A 171 16.84 12.06 8.10
C THR A 171 17.61 10.73 8.05
N GLY A 172 17.18 9.76 7.23
CA GLY A 172 17.81 8.45 7.08
C GLY A 172 18.23 8.22 5.65
#